data_AF-A0A526VG00-F1
#
_entry.id   AF-A0A526VG00-F1
#
_cell.length_a   1.000
_cell.length_b   1.000
_cell.length_c   1.000
_cell.angle_alpha   90.00
_cell.angle_beta   90.00
_cell.angle_gamma   90.00
#
_symmetry.space_group_name_H-M   'P 1'
#
loop_
_entity.id
_entity.type
_entity.pdbx_description
1 polymer ?
#
loop_
_entity_poly.entity_id
_entity_poly.type
_entity_poly.pdbx_seq_one_letter_code
_entity_poly.pdbx_strand_id
1 'polypeptide(L)' 'GAVVTATDVRPAAKEQVASLGAKFLAVEDEEFKAAETAGGYAKEMSKEYQAKQAALTSEHIAKQDIVITTALIPGRPAPK' A
#
# COMPACT_ATOMS: atom_id res chain seq x y z
N GLY A 1 4.91 18.03 13.53
CA GLY A 1 4.08 17.14 12.67
C GLY A 1 4.60 15.73 12.81
N ALA A 2 3.72 14.73 12.80
CA ALA A 2 4.14 13.33 12.82
C ALA A 2 4.86 12.98 11.50
N VAL A 3 5.80 12.04 11.55
CA VAL A 3 6.40 11.46 10.35
C VAL A 3 5.44 10.41 9.81
N VAL A 4 4.77 10.73 8.71
CA VAL A 4 3.77 9.84 8.12
C VAL A 4 4.42 8.98 7.03
N THR A 5 4.26 7.68 7.15
CA THR A 5 4.54 6.73 6.07
C THR A 5 3.23 6.11 5.60
N ALA A 6 3.06 5.92 4.30
CA ALA A 6 1.84 5.35 3.74
C ALA A 6 2.18 4.30 2.68
N THR A 7 1.43 3.21 2.67
CA THR A 7 1.53 2.15 1.67
C THR A 7 0.18 1.99 0.99
N ASP A 8 0.19 1.88 -0.32
CA ASP A 8 -0.98 1.56 -1.15
C ASP A 8 -0.48 0.68 -2.30
N VAL A 9 -1.33 -0.17 -2.84
CA VAL A 9 -1.01 -1.03 -3.99
C VAL A 9 -1.18 -0.29 -5.32
N ARG A 10 -1.77 0.91 -5.33
CA ARG A 10 -2.00 1.70 -6.54
C ARG A 10 -0.89 2.74 -6.76
N PRO A 11 -0.40 2.89 -8.00
CA PRO A 11 0.59 3.91 -8.32
C PRO A 11 0.05 5.34 -8.18
N ALA A 12 -1.25 5.58 -8.45
CA ALA A 12 -1.86 6.91 -8.28
C ALA A 12 -1.79 7.43 -6.83
N ALA A 13 -1.82 6.53 -5.85
CA ALA A 13 -1.68 6.91 -4.44
C ALA A 13 -0.28 7.40 -4.09
N LYS A 14 0.76 7.02 -4.85
CA LYS A 14 2.15 7.50 -4.64
C LYS A 14 2.25 9.01 -4.75
N GLU A 15 1.65 9.58 -5.79
CA GLU A 15 1.65 11.03 -6.03
C GLU A 15 0.85 11.78 -4.96
N GLN A 16 -0.31 11.23 -4.55
CA GLN A 16 -1.14 11.81 -3.50
C GLN A 16 -0.42 11.83 -2.14
N VAL A 17 0.23 10.72 -1.77
CA VAL A 17 0.99 10.60 -0.52
C VAL A 17 2.17 11.57 -0.52
N ALA A 18 2.91 11.67 -1.62
CA ALA A 18 4.02 12.61 -1.75
C ALA A 18 3.53 14.07 -1.68
N SER A 19 2.40 14.40 -2.32
CA SER A 19 1.80 15.74 -2.26
C SER A 19 1.38 16.15 -0.84
N LEU A 20 1.06 15.19 0.02
CA LEU A 20 0.70 15.41 1.42
C LEU A 20 1.92 15.42 2.35
N GLY A 21 3.14 15.25 1.82
CA GLY A 21 4.38 15.25 2.59
C GLY A 21 4.68 13.95 3.34
N ALA A 22 3.97 12.86 3.02
CA ALA A 22 4.21 11.54 3.58
C ALA A 22 5.18 10.73 2.70
N LYS A 23 5.87 9.76 3.31
CA LYS A 23 6.77 8.86 2.57
C LYS A 23 5.98 7.65 2.07
N PHE A 24 5.99 7.44 0.75
CA PHE A 24 5.34 6.30 0.13
C PHE A 24 6.20 5.04 0.26
N LEU A 25 5.59 3.96 0.74
CA LEU A 25 6.18 2.63 0.92
C LEU A 25 5.48 1.67 -0.03
N ALA A 26 6.18 1.19 -1.05
CA ALA A 26 5.67 0.19 -1.97
C ALA A 26 6.77 -0.73 -2.47
N VAL A 27 6.36 -1.95 -2.82
CA VAL A 27 7.20 -2.87 -3.58
C VAL A 27 7.09 -2.45 -5.04
N GLU A 28 8.16 -1.88 -5.59
CA GLU A 28 8.22 -1.38 -6.97
C GLU A 28 8.45 -2.54 -7.96
N ASP A 29 7.45 -3.40 -8.11
CA ASP A 29 7.42 -4.50 -9.09
C ASP A 29 6.52 -4.17 -10.30
N GLU A 30 6.64 -4.89 -11.43
CA GLU A 30 5.74 -4.70 -12.59
C GLU A 30 4.26 -4.90 -12.24
N GLU A 31 3.99 -5.77 -11.26
CA GLU A 31 2.64 -6.03 -10.75
C GLU A 31 2.03 -4.77 -10.10
N PHE A 32 2.84 -3.93 -9.44
CA PHE A 32 2.41 -2.66 -8.84
C PHE A 32 1.97 -1.65 -9.90
N LYS A 33 2.61 -1.62 -11.08
CA LYS A 33 2.21 -0.75 -12.19
C LYS A 33 0.87 -1.17 -12.82
N ALA A 34 0.50 -2.45 -12.70
CA ALA A 34 -0.74 -3.01 -13.24
C ALA A 34 -1.83 -3.26 -12.17
N ALA A 35 -1.55 -2.91 -10.92
CA ALA A 35 -2.41 -3.15 -9.75
C ALA A 35 -3.70 -2.33 -9.77
N GLU A 36 -3.76 -1.28 -10.59
CA GLU A 36 -4.96 -0.48 -10.80
C GLU A 36 -5.86 -1.11 -11.89
N THR A 37 -7.16 -1.17 -11.61
CA THR A 37 -8.19 -1.49 -12.61
C THR A 37 -8.52 -0.26 -13.46
N ALA A 38 -9.16 -0.45 -14.61
CA ALA A 38 -9.65 0.65 -15.44
C ALA A 38 -10.65 1.58 -14.70
N GLY A 39 -11.20 1.14 -13.55
CA GLY A 39 -12.06 1.94 -12.68
C GLY A 39 -11.37 2.58 -11.47
N GLY A 40 -10.03 2.55 -11.38
CA GLY A 40 -9.27 3.17 -10.29
C GLY A 40 -9.22 2.36 -8.98
N TYR A 41 -9.80 1.16 -8.96
CA TYR A 41 -9.74 0.24 -7.81
C TYR A 41 -8.52 -0.68 -7.87
N ALA A 42 -8.06 -1.11 -6.70
CA ALA A 42 -7.01 -2.11 -6.56
C ALA A 42 -7.47 -3.51 -7.02
N LYS A 43 -6.57 -4.24 -7.69
CA LYS A 43 -6.72 -5.67 -7.97
C LYS A 43 -6.15 -6.51 -6.82
N GLU A 44 -6.58 -7.77 -6.75
CA GLU A 44 -5.93 -8.75 -5.89
C GLU A 44 -4.51 -9.01 -6.40
N MET A 45 -3.52 -8.74 -5.54
CA MET A 45 -2.11 -8.96 -5.82
C MET A 45 -1.75 -10.43 -5.59
N SER A 46 -0.71 -10.91 -6.27
CA SER A 46 -0.19 -12.26 -6.08
C SER A 46 0.26 -12.49 -4.62
N LYS A 47 0.21 -13.74 -4.16
CA LYS A 47 0.67 -14.10 -2.80
C LYS A 47 2.13 -13.71 -2.56
N GLU A 48 2.94 -13.73 -3.61
CA GLU A 48 4.35 -13.36 -3.56
C GLU A 48 4.53 -11.85 -3.34
N TYR A 49 3.73 -11.03 -4.03
CA TYR A 49 3.66 -9.59 -3.78
C TYR A 49 3.16 -9.28 -2.38
N GLN A 50 2.09 -9.96 -1.93
CA GLN A 50 1.57 -9.82 -0.57
C GLN A 50 2.62 -10.15 0.50
N ALA A 51 3.41 -11.20 0.29
CA ALA A 51 4.48 -11.57 1.21
C ALA A 51 5.61 -10.52 1.26
N LYS A 52 6.03 -10.00 0.09
CA LYS A 52 7.02 -8.92 0.01
C LYS A 52 6.51 -7.64 0.68
N GLN A 53 5.26 -7.27 0.42
CA GLN A 53 4.62 -6.11 1.02
C GLN A 53 4.51 -6.29 2.54
N ALA A 54 4.04 -7.45 3.02
CA ALA A 54 3.93 -7.75 4.44
C ALA A 54 5.30 -7.68 5.16
N ALA A 55 6.37 -8.18 4.55
CA ALA A 55 7.72 -8.08 5.11
C ALA A 55 8.18 -6.62 5.25
N LEU A 56 8.01 -5.82 4.18
CA LEU A 56 8.37 -4.40 4.18
C LEU A 56 7.53 -3.59 5.19
N THR A 57 6.22 -3.86 5.23
CA THR A 57 5.30 -3.24 6.18
C THR A 57 5.62 -3.65 7.61
N SER A 58 5.94 -4.92 7.87
CA SER A 58 6.31 -5.40 9.21
C SER A 58 7.58 -4.73 9.74
N GLU A 59 8.60 -4.56 8.89
CA GLU A 59 9.83 -3.85 9.29
C GLU A 59 9.56 -2.38 9.64
N HIS A 60 8.63 -1.75 8.91
CA HIS A 60 8.24 -0.38 9.15
C HIS A 60 7.35 -0.23 10.39
N ILE A 61 6.36 -1.11 10.58
CA ILE A 61 5.45 -1.10 11.74
C ILE A 61 6.25 -1.16 13.05
N ALA A 62 7.32 -1.96 13.10
CA ALA A 62 8.17 -2.04 14.29
C ALA A 62 8.81 -0.69 14.71
N LYS A 63 8.86 0.28 13.79
CA LYS A 63 9.42 1.62 14.00
C LYS A 63 8.31 2.70 14.12
N GLN A 64 7.03 2.33 14.04
CA GLN A 64 5.90 3.27 14.10
C GLN A 64 5.20 3.22 15.46
N ASP A 65 4.72 4.37 15.91
CA ASP A 65 3.94 4.48 17.15
C ASP A 65 2.44 4.22 16.92
N ILE A 66 1.94 4.52 15.71
CA ILE A 66 0.52 4.42 15.35
C ILE A 66 0.40 3.78 13.98
N VAL A 67 -0.51 2.81 13.86
CA VAL A 67 -0.84 2.12 12.60
C VAL A 67 -2.32 2.31 12.30
N ILE A 68 -2.63 2.78 11.08
CA ILE A 68 -4.00 2.97 10.58
C ILE A 68 -4.17 2.11 9.33
N THR A 69 -5.08 1.12 9.38
CA THR A 69 -5.35 0.21 8.26
C THR A 69 -6.67 0.55 7.58
N THR A 70 -6.62 0.93 6.31
CA THR A 70 -7.80 1.29 5.50
C THR A 70 -7.91 0.46 4.21
N ALA A 71 -7.15 -0.64 4.10
CA ALA A 71 -7.14 -1.49 2.92
C ALA A 71 -8.47 -2.25 2.77
N LEU A 72 -9.23 -1.94 1.71
CA LEU A 72 -10.48 -2.61 1.37
C LEU A 72 -10.62 -2.74 -0.15
N ILE A 73 -10.85 -3.97 -0.62
CA ILE A 73 -11.19 -4.24 -2.02
C ILE A 73 -12.71 -4.44 -2.10
N PRO A 74 -13.44 -3.67 -2.94
CA PRO A 74 -14.88 -3.83 -3.08
C PRO A 74 -15.30 -5.26 -3.41
N GLY A 75 -16.29 -5.78 -2.68
CA GLY A 75 -16.83 -7.13 -2.88
C GLY A 75 -15.98 -8.25 -2.27
N ARG A 76 -14.94 -7.94 -1.48
CA ARG A 76 -14.09 -8.94 -0.82
C ARG A 76 -13.86 -8.59 0.66
N PRO A 77 -13.59 -9.60 1.51
CA PRO A 77 -13.13 -9.34 2.86
C PRO A 77 -11.80 -8.57 2.83
N ALA A 78 -11.59 -7.71 3.82
CA ALA A 78 -10.32 -7.01 3.99
C ALA A 78 -9.17 -8.03 4.12
N PRO A 79 -8.00 -7.72 3.54
CA PRO A 79 -6.81 -8.56 3.70
C PRO A 79 -6.43 -8.67 5.18
N LYS A 80 -5.98 -9.86 5.59
CA LYS A 80 -5.57 -10.17 6.97
C LYS A 80 -4.06 -10.12 7.12
#